data_AF-A0A2S5RID8-F1
#
_entry.id   AF-A0A2S5RID8-F1
#
_cell.length_a   1.000
_cell.length_b   1.000
_cell.length_c   1.000
_cell.angle_alpha   90.00
_cell.angle_beta   90.00
_cell.angle_gamma   90.00
#
_symmetry.space_group_name_H-M   'P 1'
#
loop_
_entity.id
_entity.type
_entity.pdbx_description
1 polymer ?
#
loop_
_entity_poly.entity_id
_entity_poly.type
_entity_poly.pdbx_seq_one_letter_code
_entity_poly.pdbx_strand_id
1 'polypeptide(L)'
;MLKYVPSDDTDQDLVFMEDYSSEPLCNGITDADYFGEDYIPVLLGCIHELVPRAMGTVKWFFYGMVYDNFDNFFESQPLITHLSLVKKDSFKQILDSVLQETQEELEQYKKASKKESIEDAQIALDRIEIIKNEFLKLHGHDG
;
A
#
# COMPACT_ATOMS: atom_id res chain seq x y z
N MET A 1 40.46 20.70 15.01
CA MET A 1 39.47 21.79 15.00
C MET A 1 39.22 22.15 13.55
N LEU A 2 38.22 21.52 12.94
CA LEU A 2 37.86 21.78 11.53
C LEU A 2 36.91 22.98 11.51
N LYS A 3 37.30 24.00 10.74
CA LYS A 3 36.56 25.25 10.56
C LYS A 3 35.33 24.97 9.69
N TYR A 4 34.16 25.28 10.21
CA TYR A 4 32.93 25.36 9.45
C TYR A 4 32.91 26.68 8.68
N VAL A 5 32.74 26.63 7.36
CA VAL A 5 32.37 27.77 6.53
C VAL A 5 31.03 27.40 5.92
N PRO A 6 29.91 28.09 6.23
CA PRO A 6 28.67 27.90 5.49
C PRO A 6 28.84 28.56 4.11
N SER A 7 28.75 27.76 3.04
CA SER A 7 28.46 28.29 1.72
C SER A 7 26.96 28.62 1.71
N ASP A 8 26.70 29.87 1.38
CA ASP A 8 25.39 30.54 1.40
C ASP A 8 24.72 30.36 0.03
N ASP A 9 24.66 29.12 -0.46
CA ASP A 9 23.96 28.78 -1.69
C ASP A 9 22.63 28.12 -1.33
N THR A 10 21.61 28.97 -1.46
CA THR A 10 20.21 28.71 -1.82
C THR A 10 19.86 27.28 -2.21
N ASP A 11 18.72 26.81 -1.67
CA ASP A 11 18.10 25.49 -1.81
C ASP A 11 18.60 24.43 -0.81
N GLN A 12 18.46 24.74 0.48
CA GLN A 12 18.44 23.70 1.50
C GLN A 12 17.08 23.03 1.51
N ASP A 13 17.00 21.98 0.68
CA ASP A 13 16.18 20.80 0.92
C ASP A 13 16.12 20.53 2.42
N LEU A 14 14.95 20.80 3.02
CA LEU A 14 14.68 20.50 4.42
C LEU A 14 14.52 18.99 4.52
N VAL A 15 15.64 18.27 4.48
CA VAL A 15 15.68 16.85 4.80
C VAL A 15 15.41 16.73 6.28
N PHE A 16 14.17 16.41 6.65
CA PHE A 16 13.80 16.13 8.02
C PHE A 16 14.49 14.83 8.42
N MET A 17 15.18 14.80 9.57
CA MET A 17 15.84 13.58 10.08
C MET A 17 14.87 12.41 10.35
N GLU A 18 13.57 12.59 10.15
CA GLU A 18 12.55 11.54 10.23
C GLU A 18 12.44 10.72 8.93
N ASP A 19 12.85 11.26 7.77
CA ASP A 19 12.70 10.59 6.45
C ASP A 19 13.68 9.42 6.24
N TYR A 20 14.82 9.40 6.94
CA TYR A 20 15.84 8.35 6.81
C TYR A 20 15.42 6.99 7.39
N SER A 21 14.35 6.92 8.18
CA SER A 21 13.93 5.67 8.82
C SER A 21 12.95 4.85 7.97
N SER A 22 12.12 5.53 7.16
CA SER A 22 11.11 4.90 6.31
C SER A 22 11.63 4.59 4.91
N GLU A 23 12.51 5.42 4.34
CA GLU A 23 12.99 5.23 2.96
C GLU A 23 13.71 3.90 2.72
N PRO A 24 14.64 3.42 3.56
CA PRO A 24 15.29 2.13 3.32
C PRO A 24 14.33 0.93 3.45
N LEU A 25 13.30 1.06 4.28
CA LEU A 25 12.25 0.04 4.41
C LEU A 25 11.32 0.10 3.20
N CYS A 26 10.96 1.30 2.74
CA CYS A 26 10.15 1.49 1.55
C CYS A 26 10.87 1.02 0.28
N ASN A 27 12.12 1.43 0.07
CA ASN A 27 12.96 1.02 -1.05
C ASN A 27 13.30 -0.47 -0.97
N GLY A 28 13.57 -0.95 0.25
CA GLY A 28 13.75 -2.36 0.52
C GLY A 28 12.55 -3.17 0.08
N ILE A 29 11.33 -2.72 0.43
CA ILE A 29 10.05 -3.35 0.08
C ILE A 29 9.67 -3.16 -1.40
N THR A 30 10.04 -2.04 -2.03
CA THR A 30 9.77 -1.79 -3.45
C THR A 30 10.66 -2.57 -4.41
N ASP A 31 11.89 -2.91 -3.98
CA ASP A 31 12.92 -3.43 -4.87
C ASP A 31 13.19 -4.94 -4.71
N ALA A 32 12.61 -5.62 -3.71
CA ALA A 32 12.78 -7.06 -3.57
C ALA A 32 11.57 -7.85 -4.06
N ASP A 33 11.84 -8.94 -4.77
CA ASP A 33 10.82 -9.82 -5.36
C ASP A 33 9.97 -10.56 -4.30
N TYR A 34 10.40 -10.61 -3.02
CA TYR A 34 9.71 -11.36 -1.97
C TYR A 34 10.22 -11.03 -0.53
N PHE A 35 9.31 -10.66 0.40
CA PHE A 35 9.64 -10.36 1.81
C PHE A 35 9.19 -11.44 2.82
N GLY A 36 8.65 -12.57 2.35
CA GLY A 36 8.12 -13.63 3.21
C GLY A 36 6.67 -13.38 3.64
N GLU A 37 6.14 -14.20 4.55
CA GLU A 37 4.75 -14.02 5.04
C GLU A 37 4.67 -12.93 6.12
N ASP A 38 5.72 -12.83 6.93
CA ASP A 38 5.78 -12.01 8.15
C ASP A 38 5.80 -10.49 7.88
N TYR A 39 6.10 -10.04 6.66
CA TYR A 39 6.13 -8.60 6.37
C TYR A 39 4.73 -7.98 6.33
N ILE A 40 3.71 -8.76 5.93
CA ILE A 40 2.33 -8.28 5.79
C ILE A 40 1.80 -7.71 7.11
N PRO A 41 1.83 -8.44 8.24
CA PRO A 41 1.37 -7.88 9.52
C PRO A 41 2.21 -6.67 9.97
N VAL A 42 3.50 -6.63 9.66
CA VAL A 42 4.37 -5.47 9.98
C VAL A 42 3.92 -4.24 9.20
N LEU A 43 3.73 -4.36 7.88
CA LEU A 43 3.24 -3.27 7.05
C LEU A 43 1.85 -2.81 7.46
N LEU A 44 0.91 -3.73 7.71
CA LEU A 44 -0.43 -3.36 8.18
C LEU A 44 -0.40 -2.52 9.46
N GLY A 45 0.52 -2.82 10.38
CA GLY A 45 0.68 -2.08 11.63
C GLY A 45 1.13 -0.63 11.42
N CYS A 46 1.96 -0.34 10.41
CA CYS A 46 2.56 0.98 10.22
C CYS A 46 2.10 1.75 8.97
N ILE A 47 1.37 1.13 8.03
CA ILE A 47 0.98 1.75 6.74
C ILE A 47 0.23 3.07 6.90
N HIS A 48 -0.44 3.27 8.03
CA HIS A 48 -1.16 4.49 8.38
C HIS A 48 -0.24 5.71 8.54
N GLU A 49 1.05 5.53 8.83
CA GLU A 49 2.03 6.60 9.02
C GLU A 49 2.33 7.33 7.70
N LEU A 50 2.13 6.64 6.58
CA LEU A 50 2.32 7.17 5.23
C LEU A 50 1.07 7.88 4.70
N VAL A 51 -0.09 7.73 5.35
CA VAL A 51 -1.36 8.29 4.89
C VAL A 51 -1.59 9.69 5.48
N PRO A 52 -2.00 10.69 4.68
CA PRO A 52 -2.24 10.65 3.23
C PRO A 52 -1.02 11.05 2.37
N ARG A 53 0.11 11.40 3.00
CA ARG A 53 1.24 12.10 2.34
C ARG A 53 1.89 11.30 1.22
N ALA A 54 1.99 9.99 1.36
CA ALA A 54 2.63 9.08 0.41
C ALA A 54 1.65 8.02 -0.13
N MET A 55 0.44 8.46 -0.52
CA MET A 55 -0.62 7.54 -0.97
C MET A 55 -0.21 6.66 -2.17
N GLY A 56 0.63 7.16 -3.09
CA GLY A 56 1.12 6.34 -4.21
C GLY A 56 1.92 5.12 -3.74
N THR A 57 2.86 5.31 -2.82
CA THR A 57 3.65 4.23 -2.22
C THR A 57 2.76 3.28 -1.40
N VAL A 58 1.80 3.83 -0.65
CA VAL A 58 0.85 3.05 0.13
C VAL A 58 0.01 2.12 -0.75
N LYS A 59 -0.48 2.62 -1.89
CA LYS A 59 -1.21 1.80 -2.88
C LYS A 59 -0.33 0.67 -3.40
N TRP A 60 0.92 0.96 -3.73
CA TRP A 60 1.87 -0.03 -4.20
C TRP A 60 2.12 -1.14 -3.17
N PHE A 61 2.38 -0.79 -1.90
CA PHE A 61 2.48 -1.78 -0.82
C PHE A 61 1.19 -2.59 -0.65
N PHE A 62 0.04 -1.92 -0.72
CA PHE A 62 -1.24 -2.60 -0.58
C PHE A 62 -1.47 -3.62 -1.69
N TYR A 63 -1.23 -3.26 -2.95
CA TYR A 63 -1.31 -4.21 -4.06
C TYR A 63 -0.34 -5.38 -3.86
N GLY A 64 0.91 -5.12 -3.46
CA GLY A 64 1.88 -6.17 -3.13
C GLY A 64 1.34 -7.15 -2.09
N MET A 65 0.81 -6.64 -0.97
CA MET A 65 0.19 -7.47 0.06
C MET A 65 -1.02 -8.25 -0.46
N VAL A 66 -1.86 -7.64 -1.33
CA VAL A 66 -3.02 -8.33 -1.92
C VAL A 66 -2.56 -9.52 -2.77
N TYR A 67 -1.63 -9.31 -3.70
CA TYR A 67 -1.13 -10.36 -4.57
C TYR A 67 -0.43 -11.46 -3.77
N ASP A 68 0.47 -11.10 -2.85
CA ASP A 68 1.13 -12.09 -2.00
C ASP A 68 0.15 -12.91 -1.17
N ASN A 69 -0.86 -12.27 -0.59
CA ASN A 69 -1.88 -12.95 0.20
C ASN A 69 -2.68 -13.99 -0.61
N PHE A 70 -3.01 -13.70 -1.87
CA PHE A 70 -3.82 -14.59 -2.69
C PHE A 70 -3.02 -15.59 -3.53
N ASP A 71 -1.80 -15.23 -3.96
CA ASP A 71 -0.98 -16.04 -4.86
C ASP A 71 0.08 -16.85 -4.12
N ASN A 72 0.71 -16.26 -3.09
CA ASN A 72 1.83 -16.87 -2.38
C ASN A 72 1.42 -17.47 -1.03
N PHE A 73 0.46 -16.84 -0.34
CA PHE A 73 0.03 -17.20 1.02
C PHE A 73 -1.44 -17.62 1.08
N PHE A 74 -1.90 -18.36 0.05
CA PHE A 74 -3.31 -18.71 -0.07
C PHE A 74 -3.85 -19.47 1.16
N GLU A 75 -3.04 -20.35 1.77
CA GLU A 75 -3.46 -21.17 2.90
C GLU A 75 -3.57 -20.39 4.22
N SER A 76 -2.67 -19.43 4.45
CA SER A 76 -2.57 -18.70 5.72
C SER A 76 -3.26 -17.34 5.71
N GLN A 77 -3.44 -16.73 4.53
CA GLN A 77 -4.15 -15.46 4.32
C GLN A 77 -3.72 -14.33 5.29
N PRO A 78 -2.41 -14.04 5.42
CA PRO A 78 -1.86 -13.14 6.43
C PRO A 78 -2.44 -11.72 6.38
N LEU A 79 -2.82 -11.23 5.20
CA LEU A 79 -3.44 -9.90 5.05
C LEU A 79 -4.81 -9.89 5.71
N ILE A 80 -5.63 -10.92 5.45
CA ILE A 80 -6.98 -11.04 5.98
C ILE A 80 -6.96 -11.31 7.49
N THR A 81 -6.11 -12.24 7.94
CA THR A 81 -6.07 -12.66 9.35
C THR A 81 -5.58 -11.55 10.28
N HIS A 82 -4.81 -10.58 9.77
CA HIS A 82 -4.22 -9.50 10.56
C HIS A 82 -4.85 -8.12 10.30
N LEU A 83 -6.01 -8.05 9.64
CA LEU A 83 -6.71 -6.78 9.41
C LEU A 83 -7.00 -6.00 10.70
N SER A 84 -7.08 -6.65 11.86
CA SER A 84 -7.25 -5.97 13.16
C SER A 84 -6.09 -5.06 13.55
N LEU A 85 -4.92 -5.16 12.90
CA LEU A 85 -3.74 -4.34 13.18
C LEU A 85 -3.84 -2.92 12.59
N VAL A 86 -4.75 -2.70 11.63
CA VAL A 86 -4.79 -1.44 10.88
C VAL A 86 -5.46 -0.32 11.67
N LYS A 87 -5.04 0.93 11.43
CA LYS A 87 -5.82 2.10 11.87
C LYS A 87 -7.01 2.28 10.95
N LYS A 88 -8.22 2.09 11.49
CA LYS A 88 -9.51 2.06 10.77
C LYS A 88 -9.65 3.14 9.71
N ASP A 89 -9.55 4.42 10.08
CA ASP A 89 -9.82 5.53 9.17
C ASP A 89 -8.78 5.62 8.05
N SER A 90 -7.50 5.47 8.39
CA SER A 90 -6.41 5.44 7.41
C SER A 90 -6.58 4.28 6.44
N PHE A 91 -6.90 3.08 6.93
CA PHE A 91 -7.06 1.90 6.07
C PHE A 91 -8.32 1.97 5.21
N LYS A 92 -9.42 2.54 5.73
CA LYS A 92 -10.61 2.86 4.92
C LYS A 92 -10.24 3.79 3.76
N GLN A 93 -9.44 4.82 4.02
CA GLN A 93 -8.97 5.73 2.96
C GLN A 93 -8.12 5.00 1.92
N ILE A 94 -7.28 4.06 2.33
CA ILE A 94 -6.50 3.21 1.40
C ILE A 94 -7.45 2.39 0.53
N LEU A 95 -8.36 1.63 1.14
CA LEU A 95 -9.32 0.77 0.45
C LEU A 95 -10.18 1.52 -0.57
N ASP A 96 -10.72 2.68 -0.18
CA ASP A 96 -11.54 3.48 -1.08
C ASP A 96 -10.70 4.04 -2.24
N SER A 97 -9.44 4.44 -1.97
CA SER A 97 -8.54 4.97 -3.00
C SER A 97 -8.10 3.91 -4.01
N VAL A 98 -7.77 2.68 -3.57
CA VAL A 98 -7.38 1.59 -4.48
C VAL A 98 -8.58 1.08 -5.27
N LEU A 99 -9.76 0.94 -4.65
CA LEU A 99 -10.96 0.51 -5.36
C LEU A 99 -11.33 1.49 -6.48
N GLN A 100 -11.31 2.80 -6.19
CA GLN A 100 -11.59 3.80 -7.20
C GLN A 100 -10.58 3.71 -8.35
N GLU A 101 -9.28 3.61 -8.05
CA GLU A 101 -8.24 3.52 -9.08
C GLU A 101 -8.37 2.26 -9.93
N THR A 102 -8.54 1.08 -9.31
CA THR A 102 -8.72 -0.19 -10.05
C THR A 102 -9.97 -0.16 -10.93
N GLN A 103 -11.07 0.45 -10.45
CA GLN A 103 -12.29 0.64 -11.25
C GLN A 103 -12.06 1.57 -12.45
N GLU A 104 -11.35 2.68 -12.25
CA GLU A 104 -11.01 3.60 -13.33
C GLU A 104 -10.11 2.94 -14.38
N GLU A 105 -9.11 2.16 -13.96
CA GLU A 105 -8.24 1.38 -14.84
C GLU A 105 -9.03 0.32 -15.63
N LEU A 106 -9.90 -0.44 -14.97
CA LEU A 106 -10.76 -1.43 -15.60
C LEU A 106 -11.61 -0.81 -16.72
N GLU A 107 -12.23 0.36 -16.45
CA GLU A 107 -13.01 1.08 -17.46
C GLU A 107 -12.15 1.62 -18.61
N GLN A 108 -10.91 2.03 -18.34
CA GLN A 108 -9.96 2.41 -19.39
C GLN A 108 -9.56 1.21 -20.26
N TYR A 109 -9.28 0.06 -19.67
CA TYR A 109 -8.92 -1.16 -20.40
C TYR A 109 -10.08 -1.70 -21.23
N LYS A 110 -11.32 -1.63 -20.72
CA LYS A 110 -12.54 -1.93 -21.49
C LYS A 110 -12.68 -1.04 -22.71
N LYS A 111 -12.50 0.28 -22.56
CA LYS A 111 -12.53 1.24 -23.69
C LYS A 111 -11.43 0.96 -24.72
N ALA A 112 -10.24 0.58 -24.25
CA ALA A 112 -9.11 0.25 -25.10
C ALA A 112 -9.15 -1.18 -25.68
N SER A 113 -10.15 -2.00 -25.33
CA SER A 113 -10.27 -3.41 -25.73
C SER A 113 -9.04 -4.28 -25.40
N LYS A 114 -8.36 -3.98 -24.29
CA LYS A 114 -7.17 -4.73 -23.82
C LYS A 114 -7.61 -5.92 -22.96
N LYS A 115 -7.94 -7.04 -23.59
CA LYS A 115 -8.53 -8.22 -22.90
C LYS A 115 -7.75 -8.70 -21.68
N GLU A 116 -6.44 -8.93 -21.81
CA GLU A 116 -5.60 -9.39 -20.69
C GLU A 116 -5.62 -8.38 -19.52
N SER A 117 -5.45 -7.09 -19.81
CA SER A 117 -5.51 -6.05 -18.77
C SER A 117 -6.89 -5.91 -18.11
N ILE A 118 -7.98 -6.22 -18.83
CA ILE A 118 -9.33 -6.26 -18.24
C ILE A 118 -9.43 -7.42 -17.24
N GLU A 119 -8.91 -8.59 -17.61
CA GLU A 119 -8.91 -9.77 -16.73
C GLU A 119 -8.08 -9.51 -15.47
N ASP A 120 -6.87 -8.96 -15.61
CA ASP A 120 -5.99 -8.61 -14.48
C ASP A 120 -6.65 -7.58 -13.55
N ALA A 121 -7.23 -6.51 -14.10
CA ALA A 121 -7.89 -5.48 -13.30
C ALA A 121 -9.16 -6.01 -12.61
N GLN A 122 -9.90 -6.93 -13.23
CA GLN A 122 -11.05 -7.57 -12.61
C GLN A 122 -10.62 -8.49 -11.45
N ILE A 123 -9.55 -9.27 -11.62
CA ILE A 123 -8.98 -10.10 -10.55
C ILE A 123 -8.54 -9.23 -9.38
N ALA A 124 -7.84 -8.12 -9.65
CA ALA A 124 -7.43 -7.17 -8.62
C ALA A 124 -8.65 -6.62 -7.86
N LEU A 125 -9.70 -6.21 -8.58
CA LEU A 125 -10.93 -5.67 -7.99
C LEU A 125 -11.60 -6.69 -7.07
N ASP A 126 -11.80 -7.92 -7.53
CA ASP A 126 -12.46 -8.98 -6.77
C ASP A 126 -11.69 -9.27 -5.46
N ARG A 127 -10.35 -9.33 -5.52
CA ARG A 127 -9.49 -9.54 -4.35
C ARG A 127 -9.59 -8.40 -3.34
N ILE A 128 -9.57 -7.16 -3.82
CA ILE A 128 -9.70 -5.97 -2.95
C ILE A 128 -11.09 -5.94 -2.30
N GLU A 129 -12.14 -6.32 -3.01
CA GLU A 129 -13.50 -6.42 -2.45
C GLU A 129 -13.59 -7.47 -1.34
N ILE A 130 -12.92 -8.62 -1.48
CA ILE A 130 -12.81 -9.61 -0.40
C ILE A 130 -12.18 -8.99 0.84
N ILE A 131 -11.03 -8.32 0.69
CA ILE A 131 -10.33 -7.66 1.81
C ILE A 131 -11.23 -6.59 2.46
N LYS A 132 -11.91 -5.76 1.66
CA LYS A 132 -12.85 -4.75 2.16
C LYS A 132 -13.99 -5.38 2.97
N ASN A 133 -14.55 -6.48 2.49
CA ASN A 133 -15.62 -7.18 3.19
C ASN A 133 -15.14 -7.74 4.54
N GLU A 134 -13.96 -8.35 4.59
CA GLU A 134 -13.36 -8.82 5.84
C GLU A 134 -13.05 -7.67 6.80
N PHE A 135 -12.52 -6.56 6.29
CA PHE A 135 -12.29 -5.35 7.08
C PHE A 135 -13.58 -4.80 7.70
N LEU A 136 -14.67 -4.75 6.91
CA LEU A 136 -15.97 -4.27 7.39
C LEU A 136 -16.60 -5.19 8.44
N LYS A 137 -16.37 -6.50 8.38
CA LYS A 137 -16.81 -7.45 9.43
C LYS A 137 -16.14 -7.14 10.77
N LEU A 138 -14.88 -6.74 10.76
CA LEU A 138 -14.10 -6.44 11.97
C LEU A 138 -14.39 -5.06 12.56
N HIS A 139 -14.55 -4.06 11.70
CA HIS A 139 -14.63 -2.66 12.12
C HIS A 139 -16.03 -2.04 12.03
N GLY A 140 -17.03 -2.83 11.63
CA GLY A 140 -18.43 -2.41 11.52
C GLY A 140 -18.73 -1.64 10.23
N HIS A 141 -19.98 -1.72 9.80
CA HIS A 141 -20.54 -0.85 8.76
C HIS A 141 -20.83 0.53 9.34
N ASP A 142 -19.81 1.38 9.47
CA ASP A 142 -20.08 2.80 9.67
C ASP A 142 -20.45 3.38 8.30
N GLY A 143 -21.78 3.42 8.08
CA GLY A 143 -22.44 4.04 6.92
C GLY A 143 -22.40 5.55 6.92
#